data_AF-A0A412GAL0-F1
#
_entry.id   AF-A0A412GAL0-F1
#
_cell.length_a   1.000
_cell.length_b   1.000
_cell.length_c   1.000
_cell.angle_alpha   90.00
_cell.angle_beta   90.00
_cell.angle_gamma   90.00
#
_symmetry.space_group_name_H-M   'P 1'
#
loop_
_entity.id
_entity.type
_entity.pdbx_description
1 polymer ?
#
loop_
_entity_poly.entity_id
_entity_poly.type
_entity_poly.pdbx_seq_one_letter_code
_entity_poly.pdbx_strand_id
1 'polypeptide(L)'
;MKKIEDLHAGKKTVSRISRLHFLQELEEELKVYYLSYTETVDRPYSEQEQEIIVRIIKMLIRQLRGTSKFQLFSRRGTRRKSEDPDDVEEREEHRKEQTDEIRLRHTNLYSYNPLSKKYKARKEELLRNLKREF
;
A
#
# COMPACT_ATOMS: atom_id res chain seq x y z
N MET A 1 13.41 -37.74 3.26
CA MET A 1 12.36 -37.68 2.23
C MET A 1 11.96 -39.06 1.67
N LYS A 2 11.90 -40.14 2.47
CA LYS A 2 11.54 -41.49 1.97
C LYS A 2 10.10 -41.95 2.30
N LYS A 3 9.31 -41.18 3.05
CA LYS A 3 8.00 -41.64 3.58
C LYS A 3 6.77 -41.19 2.78
N ILE A 4 6.91 -40.20 1.89
CA ILE A 4 5.78 -39.62 1.16
C ILE A 4 5.47 -40.42 -0.12
N GLU A 5 6.46 -41.12 -0.67
CA GLU A 5 6.32 -41.92 -1.90
C GLU A 5 5.41 -43.15 -1.69
N ASP A 6 5.37 -43.71 -0.47
CA ASP A 6 4.56 -44.89 -0.15
C ASP A 6 3.05 -44.62 0.02
N LEU A 7 2.63 -43.35 0.10
CA LEU A 7 1.22 -42.97 0.26
C LEU A 7 0.44 -42.93 -1.06
N HIS A 8 1.11 -42.94 -2.22
CA HIS A 8 0.45 -42.89 -3.52
C HIS A 8 0.08 -44.27 -4.10
N ALA A 9 0.54 -45.35 -3.47
CA ALA A 9 0.23 -46.72 -3.88
C ALA A 9 -0.97 -47.29 -3.09
N GLY A 10 -2.19 -46.94 -3.52
CA GLY A 10 -3.39 -47.73 -3.28
C GLY A 10 -4.03 -47.64 -1.88
N LYS A 11 -5.17 -46.93 -1.81
CA LYS A 11 -6.31 -47.12 -0.87
C LYS A 11 -6.01 -47.83 0.47
N LYS A 12 -5.11 -47.29 1.30
CA LYS A 12 -5.07 -47.61 2.73
C LYS A 12 -5.64 -46.44 3.49
N THR A 13 -6.79 -46.65 4.14
CA THR A 13 -7.34 -45.70 5.10
C THR A 13 -6.33 -45.58 6.23
N VAL A 14 -5.60 -44.45 6.25
CA VAL A 14 -4.65 -44.16 7.31
C VAL A 14 -5.41 -44.16 8.63
N SER A 15 -4.99 -45.01 9.57
CA SER A 15 -5.62 -45.11 10.89
C SER A 15 -5.67 -43.74 11.56
N ARG A 16 -6.74 -43.48 12.33
CA ARG A 16 -6.91 -42.22 13.09
C ARG A 16 -5.68 -41.91 13.95
N ILE A 17 -5.07 -42.94 14.53
CA ILE A 17 -3.86 -42.84 15.37
C ILE A 17 -2.67 -42.40 14.51
N SER A 18 -2.46 -43.04 13.36
CA SER A 18 -1.37 -42.66 12.44
C SER A 18 -1.55 -41.25 11.90
N ARG A 19 -2.79 -40.83 11.61
CA ARG A 19 -3.09 -39.46 11.18
C ARG A 19 -2.81 -38.43 12.27
N LEU A 20 -3.19 -38.73 13.52
CA LEU A 20 -2.86 -37.88 14.66
C LEU A 20 -1.34 -37.78 14.86
N HIS A 21 -0.62 -38.89 14.74
CA HIS A 21 0.83 -38.91 14.84
C HIS A 21 1.48 -38.04 13.75
N PHE A 22 1.05 -38.15 12.49
CA PHE A 22 1.56 -37.28 11.42
C PHE A 22 1.25 -35.80 11.65
N LEU A 23 0.07 -35.49 12.19
CA LEU A 23 -0.27 -34.11 12.54
C LEU A 23 0.58 -33.59 13.69
N GLN A 24 0.92 -34.43 14.68
CA GLN A 24 1.84 -34.08 15.76
C GLN A 24 3.28 -33.89 15.27
N GLU A 25 3.77 -34.78 14.40
CA GLU A 25 5.08 -34.61 13.77
C GLU A 25 5.15 -33.31 12.97
N LEU A 26 4.11 -33.00 12.19
CA LEU A 26 4.01 -31.75 11.44
C LEU A 26 3.92 -30.53 12.38
N GLU A 27 3.17 -30.62 13.47
CA GLU A 27 3.05 -29.56 14.46
C GLU A 27 4.40 -29.26 15.11
N GLU A 28 5.16 -30.29 15.49
CA GLU A 28 6.50 -30.13 16.07
C GLU A 28 7.51 -29.58 15.04
N GLU A 29 7.47 -30.05 13.80
CA GLU A 29 8.31 -29.51 12.73
C GLU A 29 8.01 -28.03 12.45
N LEU A 30 6.73 -27.66 12.44
CA LEU A 30 6.31 -26.27 12.32
C LEU A 30 6.72 -25.45 13.55
N LYS A 31 6.59 -25.98 14.77
CA LYS A 31 7.04 -25.28 16.00
C LYS A 31 8.54 -24.99 15.95
N VAL A 32 9.36 -25.97 15.58
CA VAL A 32 10.82 -25.80 15.46
C VAL A 32 11.16 -24.78 14.37
N TYR A 33 10.50 -24.87 13.22
CA TYR A 33 10.65 -23.89 12.14
C TYR A 33 10.28 -22.48 12.62
N TYR A 34 9.13 -22.33 13.28
CA TYR A 34 8.68 -21.03 13.77
C TYR A 34 9.48 -20.52 14.97
N LEU A 35 10.02 -21.38 15.84
CA LEU A 35 10.92 -20.99 16.94
C LEU A 35 12.19 -20.34 16.38
N SER A 36 12.84 -21.00 15.41
CA SER A 36 14.02 -20.45 14.72
C SER A 36 13.68 -19.18 13.92
N TYR A 37 12.49 -19.13 13.31
CA TYR A 37 11.97 -17.93 12.66
C TYR A 37 11.76 -16.80 13.65
N THR A 38 11.20 -17.06 14.84
CA THR A 38 10.96 -16.05 15.88
C THR A 38 12.24 -15.49 16.49
N GLU A 39 13.32 -16.28 16.56
CA GLU A 39 14.65 -15.76 16.92
C GLU A 39 15.19 -14.79 15.85
N THR A 40 14.75 -14.93 14.59
CA THR A 40 15.06 -14.00 13.50
C THR A 40 14.03 -12.89 13.31
N VAL A 41 12.95 -12.80 14.12
CA VAL A 41 11.88 -11.79 13.97
C VAL A 41 12.34 -10.38 14.35
N ASP A 42 13.43 -10.23 15.11
CA ASP A 42 14.07 -8.92 15.30
C ASP A 42 14.86 -8.45 14.06
N ARG A 43 15.00 -9.29 13.03
CA ARG A 43 15.57 -8.90 11.75
C ARG A 43 14.48 -8.23 10.90
N PRO A 44 14.73 -7.01 10.39
CA PRO A 44 13.80 -6.41 9.44
C PRO A 44 13.67 -7.29 8.19
N TYR A 45 12.43 -7.46 7.70
CA TYR A 45 12.17 -8.16 6.44
C TYR A 45 13.04 -7.58 5.31
N SER A 46 13.61 -8.44 4.48
CA SER A 46 14.27 -8.03 3.24
C SER A 46 13.27 -7.33 2.30
N GLU A 47 13.76 -6.51 1.36
CA GLU A 47 12.90 -5.79 0.41
C GLU A 47 11.98 -6.76 -0.38
N GLN A 48 12.52 -7.92 -0.76
CA GLN A 48 11.77 -8.94 -1.48
C GLN A 48 10.66 -9.55 -0.60
N GLU A 49 10.95 -9.86 0.66
CA GLU A 49 9.95 -10.36 1.62
C GLU A 49 8.87 -9.31 1.89
N GLN A 50 9.25 -8.04 2.04
CA GLN A 50 8.31 -6.93 2.19
C GLN A 50 7.39 -6.81 0.98
N GLU A 51 7.92 -6.93 -0.24
CA GLU A 51 7.12 -6.86 -1.47
C GLU A 51 6.12 -8.01 -1.55
N ILE A 52 6.55 -9.24 -1.21
CA ILE A 52 5.67 -10.41 -1.15
C ILE A 52 4.57 -10.21 -0.10
N ILE A 53 4.92 -9.77 1.10
CA ILE A 53 3.96 -9.50 2.18
C ILE A 53 2.94 -8.44 1.73
N VAL A 54 3.40 -7.33 1.14
CA VAL A 54 2.51 -6.28 0.61
C VAL A 54 1.57 -6.83 -0.46
N ARG A 55 2.06 -7.69 -1.35
CA ARG A 55 1.25 -8.33 -2.39
C ARG A 55 0.18 -9.24 -1.78
N ILE A 56 0.54 -10.06 -0.80
CA ILE A 56 -0.38 -10.94 -0.07
C ILE A 56 -1.46 -10.11 0.64
N ILE A 57 -1.06 -9.07 1.38
CA ILE A 57 -2.00 -8.17 2.07
C ILE A 57 -2.97 -7.53 1.06
N LYS A 58 -2.48 -7.02 -0.07
CA LYS A 58 -3.33 -6.45 -1.13
C LYS A 58 -4.31 -7.47 -1.70
N MET A 59 -3.89 -8.73 -1.90
CA MET A 59 -4.76 -9.80 -2.37
C MET A 59 -5.87 -10.11 -1.36
N LEU A 60 -5.52 -10.25 -0.07
CA LEU A 60 -6.49 -10.52 0.99
C LEU A 60 -7.51 -9.37 1.14
N ILE A 61 -7.05 -8.12 1.12
CA ILE A 61 -7.94 -6.95 1.19
C ILE A 61 -8.91 -6.91 0.00
N ARG A 62 -8.46 -7.29 -1.21
CA ARG A 62 -9.33 -7.39 -2.39
C ARG A 62 -10.42 -8.44 -2.19
N GLN A 63 -10.09 -9.58 -1.60
CA GLN A 63 -11.07 -10.64 -1.29
C GLN A 63 -12.09 -10.20 -0.24
N LEU A 64 -11.73 -9.28 0.66
CA LEU A 64 -12.65 -8.75 1.67
C LEU A 64 -13.64 -7.70 1.13
N ARG A 65 -13.50 -7.23 -0.13
CA ARG A 65 -14.40 -6.23 -0.73
C ARG A 65 -15.87 -6.65 -0.62
N GLY A 66 -16.72 -5.72 -0.21
CA GLY A 66 -18.16 -5.97 -0.01
C GLY A 66 -18.52 -6.51 1.38
N THR A 67 -17.54 -6.81 2.24
CA THR A 67 -17.79 -7.15 3.65
C THR A 67 -17.62 -5.94 4.56
N SER A 68 -18.25 -5.97 5.74
CA SER A 68 -18.05 -4.95 6.79
C SER A 68 -16.59 -4.85 7.25
N LYS A 69 -15.83 -5.95 7.16
CA LYS A 69 -14.40 -6.01 7.51
C LYS A 69 -13.50 -5.29 6.51
N PHE A 70 -13.96 -5.07 5.27
CA PHE A 70 -13.19 -4.33 4.27
C PHE A 70 -12.78 -2.94 4.76
N GLN A 71 -13.69 -2.22 5.45
CA GLN A 71 -13.42 -0.86 5.91
C GLN A 71 -12.28 -0.78 6.92
N LEU A 72 -12.03 -1.84 7.70
CA LEU A 72 -10.94 -1.92 8.67
C LEU A 72 -9.57 -1.91 7.99
N PHE A 73 -9.47 -2.55 6.82
CA PHE A 73 -8.21 -2.73 6.09
C PHE A 73 -8.10 -1.87 4.82
N SER A 74 -9.21 -1.30 4.35
CA SER A 74 -9.28 -0.41 3.19
C SER A 74 -8.72 0.99 3.49
N ARG A 75 -8.47 1.30 4.76
CA ARG A 75 -7.79 2.54 5.14
C ARG A 75 -6.40 2.57 4.50
N ARG A 76 -6.30 3.30 3.37
CA ARG A 76 -5.07 4.00 2.96
C ARG A 76 -4.44 4.52 4.24
N GLY A 77 -3.17 4.17 4.46
CA GLY A 77 -2.46 4.38 5.71
C GLY A 77 -2.89 5.68 6.36
N THR A 78 -3.17 5.61 7.66
CA THR A 78 -3.34 6.79 8.52
C THR A 78 -2.37 7.85 8.04
N ARG A 79 -2.88 8.84 7.28
CA ARG A 79 -2.22 10.13 7.10
C ARG A 79 -1.82 10.49 8.51
N ARG A 80 -0.51 10.50 8.77
CA ARG A 80 0.05 10.67 10.11
C ARG A 80 -0.75 11.80 10.75
N LYS A 81 -1.49 11.51 11.80
CA LYS A 81 -2.43 12.46 12.45
C LYS A 81 -1.66 13.55 13.21
N SER A 82 -0.50 13.95 12.71
CA SER A 82 0.43 14.89 13.31
C SER A 82 0.87 15.98 12.35
N GLU A 83 0.30 16.03 11.13
CA GLU A 83 0.49 17.20 10.26
C GLU A 83 -0.78 18.03 10.38
N ASP A 84 -0.62 19.27 10.85
CA ASP A 84 -1.71 20.23 10.98
C ASP A 84 -2.46 20.33 9.65
N PRO A 85 -3.80 20.46 9.66
CA PRO A 85 -4.60 20.52 8.44
C PRO A 85 -4.07 21.55 7.42
N ASP A 86 -3.56 22.66 7.94
CA ASP A 86 -2.99 23.77 7.18
C ASP A 86 -1.66 23.39 6.49
N ASP A 87 -0.78 22.62 7.16
CA ASP A 87 0.51 22.17 6.59
C ASP A 87 0.34 21.27 5.37
N VAL A 88 -0.73 20.49 5.34
CA VAL A 88 -0.98 19.58 4.21
C VAL A 88 -1.65 20.30 3.06
N GLU A 89 -2.52 21.27 3.34
CA GLU A 89 -3.06 22.13 2.29
C GLU A 89 -1.94 22.93 1.62
N GLU A 90 -1.02 23.49 2.40
CA GLU A 90 0.13 24.24 1.87
C GLU A 90 1.08 23.35 1.06
N ARG A 91 1.35 22.12 1.52
CA ARG A 91 2.15 21.14 0.74
C ARG A 91 1.44 20.69 -0.54
N GLU A 92 0.14 20.49 -0.51
CA GLU A 92 -0.63 20.18 -1.73
C GLU A 92 -0.66 21.37 -2.69
N GLU A 93 -0.80 22.60 -2.19
CA GLU A 93 -0.67 23.82 -2.98
C GLU A 93 0.71 23.92 -3.61
N HIS A 94 1.80 23.75 -2.85
CA HIS A 94 3.16 23.79 -3.37
C HIS A 94 3.44 22.72 -4.43
N ARG A 95 2.92 21.49 -4.25
CA ARG A 95 3.03 20.43 -5.26
C ARG A 95 2.29 20.80 -6.54
N LYS A 96 1.08 21.37 -6.43
CA LYS A 96 0.29 21.84 -7.58
C LYS A 96 1.02 23.00 -8.27
N GLU A 97 1.60 23.92 -7.51
CA GLU A 97 2.39 25.03 -8.04
C GLU A 97 3.64 24.59 -8.81
N GLN A 98 4.36 23.58 -8.33
CA GLN A 98 5.49 22.99 -9.06
C GLN A 98 5.04 22.33 -10.37
N THR A 99 3.90 21.62 -10.34
CA THR A 99 3.36 21.01 -11.57
C THR A 99 2.92 22.07 -12.56
N ASP A 100 2.30 23.14 -12.07
CA ASP A 100 1.89 24.29 -12.87
C ASP A 100 3.12 25.02 -13.42
N GLU A 101 4.20 25.22 -12.66
CA GLU A 101 5.43 25.85 -13.16
C GLU A 101 6.08 25.04 -14.31
N ILE A 102 6.13 23.72 -14.16
CA ILE A 102 6.62 22.84 -15.23
C ILE A 102 5.73 22.97 -16.47
N ARG A 103 4.40 22.99 -16.32
CA ARG A 103 3.46 23.20 -17.43
C ARG A 103 3.60 24.58 -18.08
N LEU A 104 3.92 25.61 -17.29
CA LEU A 104 4.12 26.98 -17.74
C LEU A 104 5.31 27.15 -18.65
N ARG A 105 6.40 26.45 -18.33
CA ARG A 105 7.60 26.44 -19.18
C ARG A 105 7.28 25.92 -20.58
N HIS A 106 6.18 25.19 -20.75
CA HIS A 106 5.85 24.48 -21.98
C HIS A 106 4.48 24.86 -22.60
N THR A 107 3.65 25.73 -21.98
CA THR A 107 2.31 26.08 -22.51
C THR A 107 1.87 27.52 -22.22
N ASN A 108 1.15 28.12 -23.16
CA ASN A 108 0.52 29.44 -23.03
C ASN A 108 -0.59 29.46 -21.97
N LEU A 109 -0.83 30.64 -21.38
CA LEU A 109 -1.65 31.03 -20.22
C LEU A 109 -3.02 30.32 -19.98
N TYR A 110 -3.55 29.57 -20.95
CA TYR A 110 -4.85 28.91 -20.88
C TYR A 110 -4.83 27.51 -20.22
N SER A 111 -3.69 27.03 -19.73
CA SER A 111 -3.54 25.68 -19.15
C SER A 111 -3.65 25.59 -17.62
N TYR A 112 -3.93 26.70 -16.93
CA TYR A 112 -3.99 26.75 -15.48
C TYR A 112 -5.33 26.28 -14.90
N ASN A 113 -5.29 25.76 -13.68
CA ASN A 113 -6.48 25.56 -12.87
C ASN A 113 -7.10 26.94 -12.48
N PRO A 114 -8.35 27.24 -12.88
CA PRO A 114 -8.99 28.53 -12.61
C PRO A 114 -9.21 28.82 -11.12
N LEU A 115 -9.08 27.82 -10.25
CA LEU A 115 -9.25 27.96 -8.80
C LEU A 115 -7.93 28.23 -8.05
N SER A 116 -6.76 28.10 -8.71
CA SER A 116 -5.45 28.34 -8.10
C SER A 116 -5.24 29.81 -7.74
N LYS A 117 -4.62 30.08 -6.58
CA LYS A 117 -4.24 31.43 -6.12
C LYS A 117 -3.36 32.15 -7.16
N LYS A 118 -2.41 31.43 -7.76
CA LYS A 118 -1.50 31.94 -8.80
C LYS A 118 -2.23 32.37 -10.08
N TYR A 119 -3.24 31.61 -10.51
CA TYR A 119 -4.08 31.97 -11.66
C TYR A 119 -4.84 33.27 -11.41
N LYS A 120 -5.45 33.41 -10.23
CA LYS A 120 -6.20 34.62 -9.85
C LYS A 120 -5.29 35.86 -9.87
N ALA A 121 -4.08 35.76 -9.30
CA ALA A 121 -3.11 36.86 -9.29
C ALA A 121 -2.66 37.27 -10.71
N ARG A 122 -2.32 36.30 -11.57
CA ARG A 122 -1.93 36.58 -12.96
C ARG A 122 -3.07 37.18 -13.79
N LYS A 123 -4.30 36.66 -13.61
CA LYS A 123 -5.49 37.20 -14.27
C LYS A 123 -5.74 38.65 -13.85
N GLU A 124 -5.60 38.95 -12.56
CA GLU A 124 -5.78 40.30 -12.04
C GLU A 124 -4.70 41.27 -12.52
N GLU A 125 -3.43 40.83 -12.59
CA GLU A 125 -2.35 41.60 -13.20
C GLU A 125 -2.61 41.91 -14.68
N LEU A 126 -3.04 40.92 -15.45
CA LEU A 126 -3.39 41.10 -16.86
C LEU A 126 -4.55 42.09 -17.04
N LEU A 127 -5.58 41.99 -16.18
CA LEU A 127 -6.69 42.96 -16.16
C LEU A 127 -6.22 44.37 -15.77
N ARG A 128 -5.26 44.52 -14.86
CA ARG A 128 -4.68 45.81 -14.50
C ARG A 128 -3.89 46.43 -15.66
N ASN A 129 -3.14 45.63 -16.41
CA ASN A 129 -2.38 46.11 -17.56
C ASN A 129 -3.32 46.55 -18.70
N LEU A 130 -4.37 45.79 -18.98
CA LEU A 130 -5.39 46.19 -19.97
C LEU A 130 -6.08 47.50 -19.58
N LYS A 131 -6.37 47.72 -18.29
CA LYS A 131 -6.93 48.99 -17.78
C LYS A 131 -5.95 50.16 -17.76
N ARG A 132 -4.66 49.93 -18.00
CA ARG A 132 -3.66 51.01 -18.15
C ARG A 132 -3.44 51.38 -19.61
N GLU A 133 -3.66 50.44 -20.53
CA GLU A 133 -3.53 50.66 -21.97
C GLU A 133 -4.79 51.24 -22.61
N PHE A 134 -5.94 51.19 -21.93
CA PHE A 134 -7.21 51.82 -22.29
C PHE A 134 -7.68 52.77 -21.19
#